data_AF-A0A7Y5RKP9-F1
#
_entry.id   AF-A0A7Y5RKP9-F1
#
_cell.length_a   1.000
_cell.length_b   1.000
_cell.length_c   1.000
_cell.angle_alpha   90.00
_cell.angle_beta   90.00
_cell.angle_gamma   90.00
#
_symmetry.space_group_name_H-M   'P 1'
#
loop_
_entity.id
_entity.type
_entity.pdbx_description
1 polymer ?
#
loop_
_entity_poly.entity_id
_entity_poly.type
_entity_poly.pdbx_seq_one_letter_code
_entity_poly.pdbx_strand_id
1 'polypeptide(L)' 'MTDDRTGLWLVGARGSVATTVATGLALITAGGAAPDGLVTEQPELAAAGLVPLNRIVIGGH' A
#
# COMPACT_ATOMS: atom_id res chain seq x y z
N MET A 1 -1.39 -15.34 -9.56
CA MET A 1 -1.78 -14.55 -8.39
C MET A 1 -3.23 -14.19 -8.58
N THR A 2 -4.11 -14.58 -7.65
CA THR A 2 -5.55 -14.32 -7.77
C THR A 2 -5.80 -12.81 -7.92
N ASP A 3 -6.81 -12.44 -8.70
CA ASP A 3 -7.23 -11.04 -8.95
C ASP A 3 -7.86 -10.38 -7.70
N ASP A 4 -7.61 -10.97 -6.52
CA ASP A 4 -8.28 -10.67 -5.27
C ASP A 4 -7.73 -9.39 -4.65
N ARG A 5 -8.63 -8.60 -4.07
CA ARG A 5 -8.29 -7.39 -3.33
C ARG A 5 -7.96 -7.75 -1.88
N THR A 6 -6.95 -7.10 -1.31
CA THR A 6 -6.58 -7.27 0.11
C THR A 6 -7.02 -6.05 0.91
N GLY A 7 -7.84 -6.26 1.94
CA GLY A 7 -8.25 -5.20 2.86
C GLY A 7 -7.16 -4.89 3.90
N LEU A 8 -6.81 -3.62 4.05
CA LEU A 8 -5.98 -3.08 5.12
C LEU A 8 -6.86 -2.27 6.08
N TRP A 9 -7.07 -2.77 7.30
CA TRP A 9 -7.85 -2.08 8.33
C TRP A 9 -6.94 -1.34 9.32
N LEU A 10 -7.04 -0.02 9.36
CA LEU A 10 -6.24 0.83 10.24
C LEU A 10 -7.03 1.19 11.50
N VAL A 11 -6.50 0.83 12.67
CA VAL A 11 -7.01 1.31 13.96
C VAL A 11 -6.35 2.66 14.26
N GLY A 12 -7.14 3.71 14.46
CA GLY A 12 -6.65 5.09 14.45
C GLY A 12 -6.55 5.64 13.02
N ALA A 13 -7.56 5.38 12.19
CA ALA A 13 -7.56 5.68 10.75
C ALA A 13 -7.34 7.16 10.39
N ARG A 14 -7.57 8.06 11.36
CA ARG A 14 -7.39 9.52 11.22
C ARG A 14 -6.08 10.02 11.82
N GLY A 15 -5.24 9.15 12.37
CA GLY A 15 -3.91 9.48 12.87
C GLY A 15 -2.94 9.78 11.72
N SER A 16 -1.85 10.49 12.02
CA SER A 16 -0.86 10.94 11.03
C SER A 16 -0.27 9.81 10.18
N VAL A 17 0.03 8.66 10.79
CA VAL A 17 0.57 7.50 10.07
C VAL A 17 -0.47 6.94 9.10
N ALA A 18 -1.70 6.74 9.56
CA ALA A 18 -2.76 6.17 8.74
C ALA A 18 -3.11 7.06 7.53
N THR A 19 -3.19 8.38 7.72
CA THR A 19 -3.46 9.32 6.64
C THR A 19 -2.29 9.44 5.66
N THR A 20 -1.05 9.32 6.15
CA THR A 20 0.15 9.23 5.30
C THR A 20 0.14 7.97 4.45
N VAL A 21 -0.17 6.81 5.03
CA VAL A 21 -0.31 5.54 4.29
C VAL A 21 -1.38 5.66 3.22
N ALA A 22 -2.56 6.19 3.56
CA ALA A 22 -3.66 6.32 2.62
C ALA A 22 -3.33 7.27 1.45
N THR A 23 -2.75 8.42 1.75
CA THR A 23 -2.39 9.43 0.73
C THR A 23 -1.22 8.94 -0.13
N GLY A 24 -0.19 8.35 0.48
CA GLY A 24 0.98 7.82 -0.22
C GLY A 24 0.60 6.66 -1.16
N LEU A 25 -0.21 5.71 -0.69
CA LEU A 25 -0.70 4.61 -1.51
C LEU A 25 -1.50 5.12 -2.71
N ALA A 26 -2.41 6.08 -2.49
CA ALA A 26 -3.21 6.67 -3.57
C ALA A 26 -2.31 7.38 -4.61
N LEU A 27 -1.32 8.14 -4.17
CA LEU A 27 -0.42 8.87 -5.07
C LEU A 27 0.46 7.91 -5.89
N ILE A 28 1.05 6.89 -5.25
CA ILE A 28 1.89 5.89 -5.91
C ILE A 28 1.07 5.09 -6.93
N THR A 29 -0.11 4.61 -6.54
CA THR A 29 -0.97 3.80 -7.43
C THR A 29 -1.56 4.60 -8.58
N ALA A 30 -1.70 5.92 -8.43
CA ALA A 30 -2.03 6.84 -9.51
C ALA A 30 -0.83 7.22 -10.40
N GLY A 31 0.38 6.72 -10.11
CA GLY A 31 1.61 7.05 -10.83
C GLY A 31 2.17 8.44 -10.55
N GLY A 32 1.68 9.12 -9.51
CA GLY A 32 2.12 10.47 -9.13
C GLY A 32 3.39 10.49 -8.27
N ALA A 33 3.88 9.33 -7.82
CA ALA A 33 5.13 9.18 -7.08
C ALA A 33 5.71 7.77 -7.29
N ALA A 34 7.04 7.64 -7.20
CA ALA A 34 7.70 6.36 -7.09
C ALA A 34 7.52 5.76 -5.68
N PRO A 35 7.61 4.43 -5.49
CA PRO A 35 7.47 3.78 -4.19
C PRO A 35 8.72 3.89 -3.31
N ASP A 36 9.37 5.05 -3.29
CA ASP A 36 10.61 5.26 -2.55
C ASP A 36 10.42 5.02 -1.05
N GLY A 37 11.35 4.30 -0.43
CA GLY A 37 11.28 3.91 0.98
C GLY A 37 10.44 2.66 1.26
N LEU A 38 9.70 2.11 0.28
CA LEU A 38 9.03 0.82 0.43
C LEU A 38 10.03 -0.32 0.24
N VAL A 39 10.48 -0.90 1.35
CA VAL A 39 11.41 -2.05 1.33
C VAL A 39 10.85 -3.21 0.50
N THR A 40 9.53 -3.43 0.53
CA THR A 40 8.84 -4.49 -0.21
C THR A 40 8.89 -4.33 -1.73
N GLU A 41 9.17 -3.14 -2.24
CA GLU A 41 9.27 -2.85 -3.68
C GLU A 41 10.73 -2.95 -4.20
N GLN A 42 11.68 -3.36 -3.34
CA GLN A 42 13.07 -3.60 -3.74
C GLN A 42 13.18 -4.90 -4.58
N PRO A 43 14.06 -4.94 -5.60
CA PRO A 43 14.22 -6.11 -6.48
C PRO A 43 14.50 -7.42 -5.73
N GLU A 44 15.24 -7.36 -4.62
CA GLU A 44 15.60 -8.51 -3.79
C GLU A 44 14.38 -9.17 -3.14
N LEU A 45 13.27 -8.44 -2.99
CA LEU A 45 12.02 -8.93 -2.41
C LEU A 45 10.93 -9.25 -3.46
N ALA A 46 11.20 -9.09 -4.75
CA ALA A 46 10.24 -9.37 -5.82
C ALA A 46 9.75 -10.83 -5.81
N ALA A 47 10.61 -11.78 -5.42
CA ALA A 47 10.27 -13.20 -5.35
C ALA A 47 9.28 -13.55 -4.21
N ALA A 48 9.05 -12.64 -3.26
CA ALA A 48 8.12 -12.87 -2.16
C ALA A 48 6.64 -12.88 -2.60
N GLY A 49 6.34 -12.39 -3.82
CA GLY A 49 4.98 -12.45 -4.38
C GLY A 49 3.95 -11.70 -3.54
N LEU A 50 4.35 -10.57 -2.94
CA LEU A 50 3.49 -9.76 -2.09
C LEU A 50 2.32 -9.14 -2.87
N VAL A 51 1.30 -8.70 -2.14
CA VAL A 51 0.12 -8.05 -2.72
C VAL A 51 0.54 -6.79 -3.48
N PRO A 52 0.17 -6.64 -4.77
CA PRO A 52 0.44 -5.41 -5.51
C PRO A 52 -0.21 -4.20 -4.82
N LEU A 53 0.49 -3.06 -4.78
CA LEU A 53 0.01 -1.86 -4.10
C LEU A 53 -1.39 -1.42 -4.58
N ASN A 54 -1.69 -1.55 -5.87
CA ASN A 54 -3.00 -1.21 -6.44
C ASN A 54 -4.13 -2.19 -6.09
N ARG A 55 -3.85 -3.26 -5.33
CA ARG A 55 -4.83 -4.22 -4.81
C ARG A 55 -5.08 -4.10 -3.31
N ILE A 56 -4.40 -3.18 -2.64
CA ILE A 56 -4.65 -2.84 -1.24
C ILE A 56 -5.87 -1.91 -1.16
N VAL A 57 -6.87 -2.27 -0.37
CA VAL A 57 -8.08 -1.47 -0.11
C VAL A 57 -8.06 -1.03 1.34
N ILE A 58 -8.07 0.29 1.59
CA ILE A 58 -7.95 0.84 2.94
C ILE A 58 -9.32 1.03 3.58
N GLY A 59 -9.46 0.61 4.83
CA GLY A 59 -10.55 0.94 5.75
C GLY A 59 -10.02 1.23 7.16
N GLY A 60 -10.88 1.58 8.09
CA GLY A 60 -10.46 1.81 9.48
C GLY A 60 -11.46 2.58 10.34
N HIS A 61 -11.11 2.73 11.62
CA HIS A 61 -11.82 3.56 12.61
C HIS A 61 -10.88 4.57 13.27
#